data_AF-A0A3C1ZCU5-F1
#
_entry.id   AF-A0A3C1ZCU5-F1
#
_cell.length_a   1.000
_cell.length_b   1.000
_cell.length_c   1.000
_cell.angle_alpha   90.00
_cell.angle_beta   90.00
_cell.angle_gamma   90.00
#
_symmetry.space_group_name_H-M   'P 1'
#
loop_
_entity.id
_entity.type
_entity.pdbx_description
1 polymer ?
#
loop_
_entity_poly.entity_id
_entity_poly.type
_entity_poly.pdbx_seq_one_letter_code
_entity_poly.pdbx_strand_id
1 'polypeptide(L)' 'LWPQTLVGDVNGNGAIDLGDLTMLVDLVSKGSSNERSDVNNDNETSIGDITKLVEIIMQAGL' A
#
# COMPACT_ATOMS: atom_id res chain seq x y z
N LEU A 1 -8.76 -20.65 -2.78
CA LEU A 1 -9.38 -19.36 -2.43
C LEU A 1 -8.22 -18.47 -2.02
N TRP A 2 -7.84 -17.52 -2.86
CA TRP A 2 -6.75 -16.62 -2.52
C TRP A 2 -7.24 -15.77 -1.33
N PRO A 3 -6.43 -15.55 -0.29
CA PRO A 3 -6.85 -14.67 0.79
C PRO A 3 -7.26 -13.33 0.17
N GLN A 4 -8.39 -12.77 0.63
CA GLN A 4 -8.86 -11.45 0.20
C GLN A 4 -7.69 -10.48 0.36
N THR A 5 -7.15 -9.96 -0.75
CA THR A 5 -6.12 -8.93 -0.71
C THR A 5 -6.74 -7.71 -0.06
N LEU A 6 -6.26 -7.37 1.13
CA LEU A 6 -6.70 -6.21 1.87
C LEU A 6 -6.08 -4.97 1.19
N VAL A 7 -6.90 -4.07 0.66
CA VAL A 7 -6.39 -2.86 -0.01
C VAL A 7 -5.58 -2.05 1.00
N GLY A 8 -4.29 -1.88 0.73
CA GLY A 8 -3.33 -1.23 1.62
C GLY A 8 -2.37 -2.18 2.36
N ASP A 9 -2.57 -3.50 2.34
CA ASP A 9 -1.63 -4.52 2.85
C ASP A 9 -0.51 -4.75 1.82
N VAL A 10 0.34 -3.72 1.63
CA VAL A 10 1.41 -3.68 0.63
C VAL A 10 2.51 -4.72 0.94
N ASN A 11 2.75 -5.01 2.22
CA ASN A 11 3.78 -5.97 2.63
C ASN A 11 3.26 -7.42 2.75
N GLY A 12 1.95 -7.63 2.69
CA GLY A 12 1.33 -8.97 2.68
C GLY A 12 1.23 -9.66 4.04
N ASN A 13 1.33 -8.92 5.14
CA ASN A 13 1.28 -9.47 6.50
C ASN A 13 -0.16 -9.64 7.03
N GLY A 14 -1.17 -9.16 6.30
CA GLY A 14 -2.59 -9.27 6.66
C GLY A 14 -3.10 -8.19 7.61
N ALA A 15 -2.32 -7.13 7.86
CA ALA A 15 -2.73 -5.90 8.53
C ALA A 15 -2.56 -4.71 7.58
N ILE A 16 -3.21 -3.57 7.89
CA ILE A 16 -2.91 -2.28 7.25
C ILE A 16 -2.30 -1.39 8.32
N ASP A 17 -0.98 -1.17 8.27
CA ASP A 17 -0.27 -0.38 9.26
C ASP A 17 0.93 0.40 8.66
N LEU A 18 1.76 0.99 9.54
CA LEU A 18 2.94 1.76 9.13
C LEU A 18 4.02 0.91 8.42
N GLY A 19 3.99 -0.41 8.58
CA GLY A 19 4.83 -1.33 7.84
C GLY A 19 4.51 -1.33 6.34
N ASP A 20 3.23 -1.23 5.97
CA ASP A 20 2.82 -1.10 4.57
C ASP A 20 3.27 0.22 3.97
N LEU A 21 3.13 1.31 4.75
CA LEU A 21 3.60 2.63 4.33
C LEU A 21 5.11 2.63 4.09
N THR A 22 5.88 1.99 4.99
CA THR A 22 7.33 1.88 4.85
C THR A 22 7.73 1.08 3.61
N MET A 23 7.06 -0.05 3.34
CA MET A 23 7.27 -0.84 2.13
C MET A 23 6.96 -0.03 0.86
N LEU A 24 5.82 0.67 0.85
CA LEU A 24 5.39 1.44 -0.32
C LEU A 24 6.34 2.60 -0.63
N VAL A 25 6.84 3.30 0.40
CA VAL A 25 7.86 4.35 0.25
C VAL A 25 9.15 3.79 -0.35
N ASP A 26 9.60 2.60 0.10
CA ASP A 26 10.80 1.94 -0.45
C ASP A 26 10.64 1.57 -1.92
N LEU A 27 9.48 1.02 -2.31
CA LEU A 27 9.16 0.70 -3.71
C LEU A 27 9.20 1.94 -4.59
N VAL A 28 8.49 3.01 -4.19
CA VAL A 28 8.47 4.28 -4.93
C VAL A 28 9.86 4.89 -5.02
N SER A 29 10.65 4.88 -3.94
CA SER A 29 12.01 5.40 -3.94
C SER A 29 12.96 4.64 -4.86
N LYS A 30 12.71 3.34 -5.09
CA LYS A 30 13.51 2.50 -5.99
C LYS A 30 12.99 2.50 -7.43
N GLY A 31 11.85 3.14 -7.71
CA GLY A 31 11.16 3.00 -8.98
C GLY A 31 10.74 1.54 -9.25
N SER A 32 10.37 0.81 -8.20
CA SER A 32 9.95 -0.58 -8.24
C SER A 32 8.47 -0.72 -7.89
N SER A 33 7.90 -1.90 -8.08
CA SER A 33 6.51 -2.21 -7.77
C SER A 33 6.35 -3.66 -7.35
N ASN A 34 5.22 -3.96 -6.72
CA ASN A 34 4.75 -5.32 -6.51
C ASN A 34 3.26 -5.41 -6.86
N GLU A 35 2.66 -6.59 -6.73
CA GLU A 35 1.24 -6.81 -7.06
C GLU A 35 0.23 -6.05 -6.17
N ARG A 36 0.72 -5.33 -5.15
CA ARG A 36 -0.07 -4.67 -4.09
C ARG A 36 0.21 -3.18 -3.95
N SER A 37 1.16 -2.65 -4.72
CA SER A 37 1.64 -1.28 -4.56
C SER A 37 0.79 -0.23 -5.26
N ASP A 38 -0.11 -0.64 -6.16
CA ASP A 38 -1.15 0.19 -6.75
C ASP A 38 -2.36 0.25 -5.81
N VAL A 39 -2.29 1.13 -4.81
CA VAL A 39 -3.29 1.29 -3.76
C VAL A 39 -4.47 2.13 -4.25
N ASN A 40 -4.23 3.06 -5.19
CA ASN A 40 -5.27 3.94 -5.72
C ASN A 40 -5.95 3.41 -7.01
N ASN A 41 -5.49 2.28 -7.56
CA ASN A 41 -5.95 1.63 -8.80
C ASN A 41 -5.77 2.49 -10.06
N ASP A 42 -4.66 3.23 -10.16
CA ASP A 42 -4.31 4.01 -11.35
C ASP A 42 -3.34 3.29 -12.31
N ASN A 43 -2.93 2.06 -11.97
CA ASN A 43 -1.94 1.22 -12.66
C ASN A 43 -0.49 1.73 -12.55
N GLU A 44 -0.19 2.60 -11.60
CA GLU A 44 1.16 3.04 -11.30
C GLU A 44 1.57 2.63 -9.87
N THR A 45 2.84 2.84 -9.53
CA THR A 45 3.33 2.78 -8.15
C THR A 45 4.06 4.08 -7.91
N SER A 46 3.38 5.00 -7.25
CA SER A 46 3.74 6.41 -7.20
C SER A 46 3.44 7.05 -5.84
N ILE A 47 3.69 8.36 -5.74
CA ILE A 47 3.28 9.17 -4.59
C ILE A 47 1.75 9.19 -4.42
N GLY A 48 1.00 8.93 -5.50
CA GLY A 48 -0.46 8.77 -5.45
C GLY A 48 -0.88 7.65 -4.51
N ASP A 49 -0.20 6.51 -4.57
CA ASP A 49 -0.46 5.35 -3.72
C ASP A 49 -0.11 5.62 -2.26
N ILE A 50 1.01 6.32 -2.02
CA ILE A 50 1.41 6.73 -0.67
C ILE A 50 0.32 7.61 -0.05
N THR A 51 -0.16 8.61 -0.79
CA THR A 51 -1.24 9.48 -0.32
C THR A 51 -2.49 8.67 0.00
N LYS A 52 -2.83 7.71 -0.86
CA LYS A 52 -4.01 6.88 -0.65
C LYS A 52 -3.88 5.96 0.57
N LEU A 53 -2.71 5.36 0.78
CA LEU A 53 -2.45 4.50 1.93
C LEU A 53 -2.51 5.29 3.25
N VAL A 54 -1.99 6.51 3.28
CA VAL A 54 -2.12 7.41 4.45
C VAL A 54 -3.59 7.70 4.76
N GLU A 55 -4.43 7.97 3.76
CA GLU A 55 -5.88 8.15 3.97
C GLU A 55 -6.52 6.91 4.60
N ILE A 56 -6.19 5.72 4.10
CA ILE A 56 -6.72 4.45 4.61
C ILE A 56 -6.34 4.26 6.08
N ILE A 57 -5.05 4.45 6.42
CA ILE A 57 -4.55 4.32 7.80
C ILE A 57 -5.25 5.33 8.73
N MET A 58 -5.43 6.57 8.29
CA MET A 58 -6.12 7.59 9.09
C MET A 58 -7.60 7.26 9.32
N GLN A 59 -8.28 6.69 8.33
CA GLN A 59 -9.69 6.28 8.43
C GLN A 59 -9.89 5.05 9.31
N ALA A 60 -8.90 4.15 9.35
CA ALA A 60 -8.94 2.96 10.21
C ALA A 60 -8.89 3.30 11.71
N GLY A 61 -8.46 4.53 12.06
CA GLY A 61 -8.20 4.94 13.43
C GLY A 61 -6.94 4.24 13.96
N LEU A 62 -5.86 5.00 14.14
CA LEU A 62 -4.67 4.51 14.85
C LEU A 62 -5.04 3.96 16.23
#